data_AF-A0A5Q4F0H6-F1
#
_entry.id   AF-A0A5Q4F0H6-F1
#
_cell.length_a   1.000
_cell.length_b   1.000
_cell.length_c   1.000
_cell.angle_alpha   90.00
_cell.angle_beta   90.00
_cell.angle_gamma   90.00
#
_symmetry.space_group_name_H-M   'P 1'
#
loop_
_entity.id
_entity.type
_entity.pdbx_description
1 polymer ?
#
loop_
_entity_poly.entity_id
_entity_poly.type
_entity_poly.pdbx_seq_one_letter_code
_entity_poly.pdbx_strand_id
1 'polypeptide(L)'
;MQRFLELAVPAPDIQASLAFYETLGFTQARVGETWGHSYAVVSDGRLLLGLHGGVFEDITPVFVHTGLRAWHRELARLGLRAEEAQLDADSLNRVLLRDTDGGPVLLVEARTYSPPPGDPVRSRLGFFGDYVLPTHDLAAARRFWDALGLMEGWQGETPQPWSRFTGSEISLGLHESATVLPGLAFYEDDMAGRIEALLRDGHPVRRPGRRQTLAHCLGMLEAPEGTVLYLCDEAGWQD
;
A
#
# COMPACT_ATOMS: atom_id res chain seq x y z
N MET A 1 -13.44 -4.34 -14.22
CA MET A 1 -12.54 -5.10 -13.34
C MET A 1 -11.47 -4.13 -12.89
N GLN A 2 -11.29 -4.02 -11.58
CA GLN A 2 -10.30 -3.13 -10.98
C GLN A 2 -8.96 -3.85 -10.94
N ARG A 3 -7.89 -3.17 -11.36
CA ARG A 3 -6.51 -3.69 -11.26
C ARG A 3 -5.70 -2.72 -10.43
N PHE A 4 -4.95 -3.22 -9.46
CA PHE A 4 -4.05 -2.38 -8.68
C PHE A 4 -3.01 -1.71 -9.59
N LEU A 5 -2.74 -0.43 -9.32
CA LEU A 5 -1.72 0.35 -10.00
C LEU A 5 -0.53 0.53 -9.07
N GLU A 6 -0.74 1.18 -7.93
CA GLU A 6 0.31 1.55 -6.98
C GLU A 6 -0.27 1.88 -5.61
N LEU A 7 0.60 1.92 -4.60
CA LEU A 7 0.37 2.75 -3.42
C LEU A 7 1.01 4.10 -3.69
N ALA A 8 0.19 5.13 -3.83
CA ALA A 8 0.65 6.51 -3.98
C ALA A 8 1.02 7.06 -2.60
N VAL A 9 2.30 7.31 -2.39
CA VAL A 9 2.90 7.80 -1.15
C VAL A 9 3.21 9.29 -1.29
N PRO A 10 2.81 10.14 -0.32
CA PRO A 10 3.24 11.53 -0.29
C PRO A 10 4.73 11.62 0.02
N ALA A 11 5.52 12.14 -0.92
CA ALA A 11 6.98 12.20 -0.84
C ALA A 11 7.46 13.62 -1.19
N PRO A 12 7.48 14.56 -0.23
CA PRO A 12 7.87 15.96 -0.50
C PRO A 12 9.33 16.07 -0.99
N ASP A 13 10.21 15.16 -0.56
CA ASP A 13 11.55 14.98 -1.10
C ASP A 13 11.66 13.62 -1.82
N ILE A 14 11.23 13.59 -3.08
CA ILE A 14 11.26 12.38 -3.91
C ILE A 14 12.68 11.81 -4.02
N GLN A 15 13.72 12.66 -4.04
CA GLN A 15 15.10 12.19 -4.22
C GLN A 15 15.60 11.45 -2.98
N ALA A 16 15.27 11.94 -1.79
CA ALA A 16 15.56 11.24 -0.54
C ALA A 16 14.86 9.87 -0.48
N SER A 17 13.56 9.83 -0.80
CA SER A 17 12.78 8.58 -0.84
C SER A 17 13.32 7.60 -1.89
N LEU A 18 13.64 8.06 -3.10
CA LEU A 18 14.24 7.23 -4.15
C LEU A 18 15.56 6.60 -3.68
N ALA A 19 16.49 7.42 -3.19
CA ALA A 19 17.77 6.93 -2.71
C ALA A 19 17.60 5.90 -1.58
N PHE A 20 16.65 6.13 -0.68
CA PHE A 20 16.32 5.19 0.38
C PHE A 20 15.80 3.85 -0.18
N TYR A 21 14.79 3.85 -1.05
CA TYR A 21 14.23 2.60 -1.60
C TYR A 21 15.25 1.84 -2.46
N GLU A 22 16.12 2.54 -3.20
CA GLU A 22 17.22 1.93 -3.96
C GLU A 22 18.21 1.21 -3.04
N THR A 23 18.56 1.79 -1.88
CA THR A 23 19.42 1.10 -0.89
C THR A 23 18.77 -0.17 -0.33
N LEU A 24 17.44 -0.29 -0.40
CA LEU A 24 16.68 -1.47 -0.01
C LEU A 24 16.48 -2.48 -1.17
N GLY A 25 17.02 -2.16 -2.36
CA GLY A 25 16.98 -3.02 -3.54
C GLY A 25 15.77 -2.79 -4.45
N PHE A 26 15.00 -1.72 -4.26
CA PHE A 26 13.96 -1.35 -5.20
C PHE A 26 14.56 -0.74 -6.46
N THR A 27 13.83 -0.86 -7.57
CA THR A 27 14.22 -0.32 -8.88
C THR A 27 13.18 0.67 -9.37
N GLN A 28 13.62 1.69 -10.11
CA GLN A 28 12.72 2.70 -10.64
C GLN A 28 11.98 2.19 -11.88
N ALA A 29 10.69 2.49 -11.98
CA ALA A 29 9.91 2.31 -13.20
C ALA A 29 9.96 3.56 -14.07
N ARG A 30 9.71 3.40 -15.38
CA ARG A 30 9.64 4.52 -16.31
C ARG A 30 8.27 5.19 -16.20
N VAL A 31 8.25 6.40 -15.66
CA VAL A 31 7.06 7.26 -15.57
C VAL A 31 6.93 8.18 -16.78
N GLY A 32 5.69 8.57 -17.10
CA GLY A 32 5.38 9.58 -18.12
C GLY A 32 4.93 10.91 -17.50
N GLU A 33 4.45 11.83 -18.34
CA GLU A 33 3.96 13.15 -17.92
C GLU A 33 2.46 13.17 -17.60
N THR A 34 1.90 12.04 -17.14
CA THR A 34 0.46 11.92 -16.87
C THR A 34 0.00 12.79 -15.70
N TRP A 35 0.86 13.01 -14.72
CA TRP A 35 0.59 13.85 -13.55
C TRP A 35 1.17 15.25 -13.74
N GLY A 36 0.47 16.27 -13.24
CA GLY A 36 0.91 17.67 -13.30
C GLY A 36 1.95 18.06 -12.24
N HIS A 37 2.48 17.09 -11.49
CA HIS A 37 3.41 17.29 -10.37
C HIS A 37 4.55 16.27 -10.43
N SER A 38 5.65 16.53 -9.71
CA SER A 38 6.81 15.65 -9.66
C SER A 38 6.44 14.29 -9.08
N TYR A 39 6.87 13.23 -9.76
CA TYR A 39 6.49 11.87 -9.42
C TYR A 39 7.54 10.86 -9.90
N ALA A 40 7.74 9.79 -9.13
CA ALA A 40 8.57 8.65 -9.50
C ALA A 40 7.90 7.36 -9.03
N VAL A 41 8.27 6.21 -9.60
CA VAL A 41 7.77 4.91 -9.16
C VAL A 41 8.94 4.00 -8.86
N VAL A 42 8.86 3.29 -7.73
CA VAL A 42 9.82 2.24 -7.36
C VAL A 42 9.12 0.91 -7.12
N SER A 43 9.84 -0.18 -7.37
CA SER A 43 9.32 -1.54 -7.20
C SER A 43 10.40 -2.52 -6.78
N ASP A 44 10.02 -3.49 -5.93
CA ASP A 44 10.76 -4.73 -5.68
C ASP A 44 10.29 -5.90 -6.58
N GLY A 45 9.50 -5.57 -7.61
CA GLY A 45 8.89 -6.54 -8.52
C GLY A 45 7.55 -7.12 -8.06
N ARG A 46 7.12 -6.85 -6.81
CA ARG A 46 5.76 -7.20 -6.33
C ARG A 46 4.98 -5.95 -5.95
N LEU A 47 5.59 -5.10 -5.13
CA LEU A 47 5.02 -3.85 -4.69
C LEU A 47 5.37 -2.74 -5.70
N LEU A 48 4.39 -1.87 -5.95
CA LEU A 48 4.56 -0.66 -6.75
C LEU A 48 4.26 0.54 -5.87
N LEU A 49 5.29 1.37 -5.62
CA LEU A 49 5.18 2.59 -4.84
C LEU A 49 5.33 3.80 -5.75
N GLY A 50 4.29 4.62 -5.80
CA GLY A 50 4.33 5.94 -6.41
C GLY A 50 4.80 6.97 -5.40
N LEU A 51 5.87 7.70 -5.66
CA LEU A 51 6.39 8.76 -4.80
C LEU A 51 5.92 10.12 -5.34
N HIS A 52 4.96 10.77 -4.68
CA HIS A 52 4.29 11.99 -5.17
C HIS A 52 4.68 13.24 -4.38
N GLY A 53 5.18 14.26 -5.08
CA GLY A 53 5.75 15.48 -4.49
C GLY A 53 4.79 16.50 -3.84
N GLY A 54 3.51 16.19 -3.60
CA GLY A 54 2.62 17.14 -2.91
C GLY A 54 1.15 17.17 -3.35
N VAL A 55 0.58 16.04 -3.76
CA VAL A 55 -0.86 15.94 -4.07
C VAL A 55 -1.61 15.03 -3.10
N PHE A 56 -0.91 14.07 -2.50
CA PHE A 56 -1.49 13.16 -1.54
C PHE A 56 -1.14 13.63 -0.13
N GLU A 57 -2.06 13.39 0.80
CA GLU A 57 -1.85 13.64 2.24
C GLU A 57 -1.49 12.33 2.97
N ASP A 58 -1.99 11.19 2.48
CA ASP A 58 -1.79 9.85 3.02
C ASP A 58 -1.43 8.85 1.92
N ILE A 59 -0.90 7.70 2.31
CA ILE A 59 -0.70 6.57 1.39
C ILE A 59 -2.06 6.16 0.82
N THR A 60 -2.17 6.22 -0.50
CA THR A 60 -3.43 6.02 -1.22
C THR A 60 -3.32 4.83 -2.16
N PRO A 61 -4.08 3.74 -1.94
CA PRO A 61 -4.23 2.68 -2.92
C PRO A 61 -4.85 3.23 -4.21
N VAL A 62 -4.16 3.03 -5.33
CA VAL A 62 -4.62 3.45 -6.65
C VAL A 62 -4.98 2.24 -7.49
N PHE A 63 -6.18 2.24 -8.06
CA PHE A 63 -6.67 1.17 -8.92
C PHE A 63 -7.05 1.70 -10.30
N VAL A 64 -6.71 0.96 -11.35
CA VAL A 64 -7.23 1.18 -12.70
C VAL A 64 -8.61 0.53 -12.81
N HIS A 65 -9.62 1.31 -13.20
CA HIS A 65 -10.94 0.82 -13.55
C HIS A 65 -11.30 1.25 -14.99
N THR A 66 -11.30 0.30 -15.93
CA THR A 66 -11.76 0.57 -17.29
C THR A 66 -13.24 0.92 -17.31
N GLY A 67 -13.61 2.01 -17.97
CA GLY A 67 -15.01 2.50 -17.95
C GLY A 67 -15.41 3.19 -16.64
N LEU A 68 -14.45 3.82 -15.94
CA LEU A 68 -14.67 4.51 -14.66
C LEU A 68 -15.89 5.43 -14.65
N ARG A 69 -16.14 6.17 -15.73
CA ARG A 69 -17.31 7.05 -15.87
C ARG A 69 -18.65 6.30 -15.74
N ALA A 70 -18.75 5.11 -16.33
CA ALA A 70 -19.96 4.29 -16.23
C ALA A 70 -20.10 3.72 -14.82
N TRP A 71 -19.01 3.19 -14.28
CA TRP A 71 -18.99 2.61 -12.93
C TRP A 71 -19.26 3.64 -11.82
N HIS A 72 -18.82 4.90 -11.97
CA HIS A 72 -19.13 5.98 -11.04
C HIS A 72 -20.64 6.16 -10.81
N ARG A 73 -21.48 5.91 -11.84
CA ARG A 73 -22.95 5.97 -11.70
C ARG A 73 -23.53 4.81 -10.89
N GLU A 74 -22.77 3.73 -10.77
CA GLU A 74 -23.16 2.49 -10.08
C GLU A 74 -22.68 2.45 -8.62
N LEU A 75 -21.74 3.32 -8.23
CA LEU A 75 -21.19 3.41 -6.87
C LEU A 75 -22.28 3.41 -5.78
N ALA A 76 -23.31 4.23 -5.95
CA ALA A 76 -24.40 4.34 -4.98
C ALA A 76 -25.16 3.02 -4.78
N ARG A 77 -25.26 2.18 -5.82
CA ARG A 77 -25.89 0.84 -5.71
C ARG A 77 -25.00 -0.15 -4.95
N LEU A 78 -23.70 0.08 -4.94
CA LEU A 78 -22.71 -0.68 -4.17
C LEU A 78 -22.57 -0.15 -2.73
N GLY A 79 -23.34 0.87 -2.34
CA GLY A 79 -23.20 1.53 -1.03
C GLY A 79 -21.96 2.40 -0.89
N LEU A 80 -21.27 2.69 -2.01
CA LEU A 80 -20.08 3.51 -2.06
C LEU A 80 -20.42 4.95 -2.47
N ARG A 81 -19.68 5.91 -1.94
CA ARG A 81 -19.84 7.34 -2.27
C ARG A 81 -18.51 7.93 -2.68
N ALA A 82 -18.49 8.57 -3.85
CA ALA A 82 -17.38 9.41 -4.26
C ALA A 82 -17.33 10.68 -3.40
N GLU A 83 -16.13 10.98 -2.90
CA GLU A 83 -15.82 12.27 -2.30
C GLU A 83 -15.56 13.29 -3.40
N GLU A 84 -14.73 12.90 -4.38
CA GLU A 84 -14.42 13.70 -5.57
C GLU A 84 -14.47 12.85 -6.83
N ALA A 85 -14.85 13.48 -7.94
CA ALA A 85 -14.83 12.84 -9.25
C ALA A 85 -14.44 13.86 -10.32
N GLN A 86 -13.34 13.58 -11.03
CA GLN A 86 -12.97 14.28 -12.25
C GLN A 86 -13.27 13.36 -13.42
N LEU A 87 -14.36 13.68 -14.13
CA LEU A 87 -14.86 12.89 -15.24
C LEU A 87 -14.99 13.78 -16.48
N ASP A 88 -13.88 14.11 -17.12
CA ASP A 88 -13.81 14.95 -18.32
C ASP A 88 -13.28 14.17 -19.55
N ALA A 89 -13.21 14.82 -20.71
CA ALA A 89 -12.80 14.17 -21.96
C ALA A 89 -11.32 14.42 -22.30
N ASP A 90 -10.70 15.43 -21.67
CA ASP A 90 -9.40 15.99 -22.05
C ASP A 90 -8.30 15.67 -21.00
N SER A 91 -8.67 15.01 -19.91
CA SER A 91 -7.82 14.64 -18.78
C SER A 91 -8.11 13.21 -18.34
N LEU A 92 -7.18 12.63 -17.57
CA LEU A 92 -7.36 11.32 -16.97
C LEU A 92 -8.56 11.32 -16.01
N ASN A 93 -9.57 10.52 -16.31
CA ASN A 93 -10.71 10.36 -15.42
C ASN A 93 -10.28 9.69 -14.12
N ARG A 94 -10.73 10.27 -12.99
CA ARG A 94 -10.43 9.78 -11.64
C ARG A 94 -11.60 9.96 -10.68
N VAL A 95 -11.69 9.06 -9.71
CA VAL A 95 -12.67 9.10 -8.62
C VAL A 95 -11.97 8.82 -7.31
N LEU A 96 -12.11 9.72 -6.35
CA LEU A 96 -11.63 9.56 -4.98
C LEU A 96 -12.76 9.04 -4.10
N LEU A 97 -12.49 7.95 -3.39
CA LEU A 97 -13.33 7.41 -2.34
C LEU A 97 -12.62 7.56 -0.99
N ARG A 98 -13.40 7.46 0.08
CA ARG A 98 -12.90 7.26 1.44
C ARG A 98 -13.33 5.88 1.92
N ASP A 99 -12.41 5.15 2.53
CA ASP A 99 -12.76 3.94 3.27
C ASP A 99 -13.55 4.28 4.54
N THR A 100 -13.85 3.26 5.34
CA THR A 100 -14.64 3.41 6.58
C THR A 100 -13.96 4.27 7.63
N ASP A 101 -12.64 4.42 7.56
CA ASP A 101 -11.80 5.13 8.52
C ASP A 101 -11.30 6.48 7.95
N GLY A 102 -11.75 6.86 6.76
CA GLY A 102 -11.37 8.10 6.08
C GLY A 102 -10.08 8.01 5.25
N GLY A 103 -9.50 6.80 5.13
CA GLY A 103 -8.37 6.53 4.26
C GLY A 103 -8.75 6.75 2.78
N PRO A 104 -7.93 7.47 1.99
CA PRO A 104 -8.20 7.72 0.58
C PRO A 104 -8.04 6.45 -0.26
N VAL A 105 -8.91 6.26 -1.26
CA VAL A 105 -8.78 5.25 -2.32
C VAL A 105 -9.03 5.91 -3.67
N LEU A 106 -8.05 5.83 -4.57
CA LEU A 106 -8.14 6.48 -5.88
C LEU A 106 -8.40 5.46 -6.97
N LEU A 107 -9.43 5.72 -7.78
CA LEU A 107 -9.64 5.00 -9.03
C LEU A 107 -9.29 5.91 -10.21
N VAL A 108 -8.54 5.37 -11.17
CA VAL A 108 -8.16 6.03 -12.42
C VAL A 108 -8.63 5.19 -13.62
N GLU A 109 -8.92 5.80 -14.76
CA GLU A 109 -9.44 5.05 -15.90
C GLU A 109 -8.38 4.24 -16.67
N ALA A 110 -7.11 4.62 -16.55
CA ALA A 110 -5.99 4.03 -17.27
C ALA A 110 -4.69 4.09 -16.45
N ARG A 111 -3.70 3.26 -16.82
CA ARG A 111 -2.37 3.27 -16.21
C ARG A 111 -1.63 4.58 -16.52
N THR A 112 -0.89 5.07 -15.53
CA THR A 112 -0.07 6.30 -15.63
C THR A 112 1.41 6.03 -15.90
N TYR A 113 1.85 4.77 -15.82
CA TYR A 113 3.20 4.34 -16.12
C TYR A 113 3.26 2.88 -16.58
N SER A 114 4.41 2.48 -17.13
CA SER A 114 4.68 1.08 -17.48
C SER A 114 5.44 0.40 -16.34
N PRO A 115 5.06 -0.82 -15.92
CA PRO A 115 5.80 -1.55 -14.91
C PRO A 115 7.29 -1.70 -15.28
N PRO A 116 8.20 -1.72 -14.28
CA PRO A 116 9.62 -1.89 -14.55
C PRO A 116 9.87 -3.24 -15.25
N PRO A 117 10.77 -3.28 -16.24
CA PRO A 117 11.11 -4.52 -16.94
C PRO A 117 12.02 -5.40 -16.07
N GLY A 118 11.80 -6.72 -16.10
CA GLY A 118 12.68 -7.70 -15.46
C GLY A 118 11.96 -8.63 -14.50
N ASP A 119 12.70 -9.61 -14.00
CA ASP A 119 12.21 -10.52 -12.97
C ASP A 119 12.19 -9.80 -11.60
N PRO A 120 11.23 -10.13 -10.72
CA PRO A 120 11.18 -9.56 -9.39
C PRO A 120 12.49 -9.79 -8.64
N VAL A 121 13.12 -8.71 -8.17
CA VAL A 121 14.30 -8.77 -7.31
C VAL A 121 13.83 -8.65 -5.87
N ARG A 122 14.01 -9.72 -5.10
CA ARG A 122 13.64 -9.74 -3.69
C ARG A 122 14.35 -8.59 -2.96
N SER A 123 13.58 -7.69 -2.35
CA SER A 123 14.14 -6.57 -1.60
C SER A 123 14.96 -7.06 -0.39
N ARG A 124 15.77 -6.16 0.18
CA ARG A 124 16.47 -6.39 1.44
C ARG A 124 15.51 -6.54 2.63
N LEU A 125 14.25 -6.14 2.47
CA LEU A 125 13.20 -6.25 3.49
C LEU A 125 12.51 -7.63 3.51
N GLY A 126 12.69 -8.46 2.49
CA GLY A 126 11.94 -9.71 2.35
C GLY A 126 10.87 -9.62 1.26
N PHE A 127 9.79 -10.40 1.40
CA PHE A 127 8.64 -10.33 0.50
C PHE A 127 7.61 -9.33 1.01
N PHE A 128 7.17 -8.41 0.15
CA PHE A 128 5.97 -7.64 0.43
C PHE A 128 4.77 -8.59 0.61
N GLY A 129 4.10 -8.47 1.76
CA GLY A 129 2.88 -9.21 2.07
C GLY A 129 1.64 -8.34 1.89
N ASP A 130 1.58 -7.23 2.62
CA ASP A 130 0.34 -6.45 2.76
C ASP A 130 0.58 -4.96 2.96
N TYR A 131 -0.35 -4.14 2.46
CA TYR A 131 -0.58 -2.81 2.97
C TYR A 131 -1.43 -2.90 4.24
N VAL A 132 -0.83 -2.56 5.37
CA VAL A 132 -1.44 -2.60 6.70
C VAL A 132 -2.31 -1.38 6.89
N LEU A 133 -3.56 -1.61 7.29
CA LEU A 133 -4.56 -0.58 7.56
C LEU A 133 -5.20 -0.81 8.94
N PRO A 134 -5.10 0.15 9.89
CA PRO A 134 -5.92 0.13 11.08
C PRO A 134 -7.37 0.47 10.72
N THR A 135 -8.31 -0.18 11.40
CA THR A 135 -9.74 0.11 11.30
C THR A 135 -10.41 0.12 12.68
N HIS A 136 -11.48 0.90 12.84
CA HIS A 136 -12.31 0.89 14.05
C HIS A 136 -13.44 -0.16 14.04
N ASP A 137 -13.84 -0.64 12.86
CA ASP A 137 -14.90 -1.63 12.66
C ASP A 137 -14.51 -2.54 11.49
N LEU A 138 -13.94 -3.70 11.81
CA LEU A 138 -13.45 -4.64 10.81
C LEU A 138 -14.58 -5.16 9.90
N ALA A 139 -15.79 -5.32 10.43
CA ALA A 139 -16.91 -5.79 9.63
C ALA A 139 -17.36 -4.74 8.60
N ALA A 140 -17.33 -3.45 8.96
CA ALA A 140 -17.59 -2.36 8.03
C ALA A 140 -16.50 -2.26 6.97
N ALA A 141 -15.22 -2.32 7.37
CA ALA A 141 -14.09 -2.27 6.44
C ALA A 141 -14.15 -3.44 5.44
N ARG A 142 -14.45 -4.66 5.89
CA ARG A 142 -14.64 -5.84 5.03
C ARG A 142 -15.68 -5.59 3.93
N ARG A 143 -16.85 -5.05 4.27
CA ARG A 143 -17.91 -4.73 3.29
C ARG A 143 -17.47 -3.69 2.28
N PHE A 144 -16.71 -2.67 2.70
CA PHE A 144 -16.20 -1.65 1.81
C PHE A 144 -15.23 -2.23 0.77
N TRP A 145 -14.23 -2.99 1.22
CA TRP A 145 -13.22 -3.57 0.33
C TRP A 145 -13.79 -4.67 -0.56
N ASP A 146 -14.77 -5.45 -0.08
CA ASP A 146 -15.55 -6.40 -0.90
C ASP A 146 -16.36 -5.68 -1.99
N ALA A 147 -17.00 -4.55 -1.68
CA ALA A 147 -17.72 -3.73 -2.68
C ALA A 147 -16.78 -3.14 -3.76
N LEU A 148 -15.50 -2.94 -3.43
CA LEU A 148 -14.46 -2.59 -4.40
C LEU A 148 -13.90 -3.80 -5.18
N GLY A 149 -14.34 -5.02 -4.85
CA GLY A 149 -14.00 -6.24 -5.56
C GLY A 149 -12.69 -6.88 -5.12
N LEU A 150 -12.17 -6.54 -3.93
CA LEU A 150 -11.10 -7.31 -3.30
C LEU A 150 -11.72 -8.53 -2.61
N MET A 151 -11.03 -9.67 -2.68
CA MET A 151 -11.52 -10.90 -2.08
C MET A 151 -10.96 -11.07 -0.67
N GLU A 152 -11.84 -11.35 0.30
CA GLU A 152 -11.42 -11.74 1.64
C GLU A 152 -10.67 -13.08 1.60
N GLY A 153 -9.54 -13.14 2.28
CA GLY A 153 -8.69 -14.31 2.43
C GLY A 153 -8.65 -14.77 3.88
N TRP A 154 -7.46 -14.78 4.47
CA TRP A 154 -7.26 -15.20 5.85
C TRP A 154 -7.74 -14.15 6.86
N GLN A 155 -8.11 -14.62 8.05
CA GLN A 155 -8.52 -13.79 9.17
C GLN A 155 -7.99 -14.41 10.46
N GLY A 156 -7.86 -13.59 11.50
CA GLY A 156 -7.46 -14.05 12.83
C GLY A 156 -7.88 -13.07 13.92
N GLU A 157 -7.71 -13.48 15.18
CA GLU A 157 -8.18 -12.73 16.35
C GLU A 157 -7.04 -12.16 17.21
N THR A 158 -5.80 -12.60 16.96
CA THR A 158 -4.62 -12.26 17.77
C THR A 158 -3.58 -11.57 16.91
N PRO A 159 -2.91 -10.49 17.39
CA PRO A 159 -3.09 -9.81 18.69
C PRO A 159 -4.38 -8.97 18.80
N GLN A 160 -5.05 -8.73 17.68
CA GLN A 160 -6.36 -8.11 17.56
C GLN A 160 -7.11 -8.78 16.40
N PRO A 161 -8.44 -8.61 16.28
CA PRO A 161 -9.17 -9.02 15.08
C PRO A 161 -8.52 -8.44 13.83
N TRP A 162 -8.29 -9.28 12.83
CA TRP A 162 -7.69 -8.87 11.57
C TRP A 162 -8.22 -9.69 10.39
N SER A 163 -8.11 -9.13 9.19
CA SER A 163 -8.49 -9.81 7.94
C SER A 163 -7.63 -9.35 6.79
N ARG A 164 -7.23 -10.29 5.96
CA ARG A 164 -6.46 -10.05 4.76
C ARG A 164 -7.39 -10.05 3.55
N PHE A 165 -7.30 -9.01 2.74
CA PHE A 165 -7.98 -8.92 1.45
C PHE A 165 -6.95 -9.03 0.34
N THR A 166 -7.25 -9.75 -0.72
CA THR A 166 -6.36 -9.94 -1.86
C THR A 166 -7.04 -9.50 -3.16
N GLY A 167 -6.36 -8.59 -3.87
CA GLY A 167 -6.64 -8.23 -5.26
C GLY A 167 -5.63 -8.89 -6.20
N SER A 168 -5.63 -8.50 -7.47
CA SER A 168 -4.77 -9.11 -8.48
C SER A 168 -3.26 -8.91 -8.25
N GLU A 169 -2.88 -7.82 -7.57
CA GLU A 169 -1.47 -7.41 -7.40
C GLU A 169 -1.20 -6.70 -6.05
N ILE A 170 -2.18 -6.66 -5.14
CA ILE A 170 -2.03 -6.11 -3.79
C ILE A 170 -2.81 -6.97 -2.80
N SER A 171 -2.28 -7.07 -1.58
CA SER A 171 -3.06 -7.50 -0.44
C SER A 171 -3.12 -6.39 0.62
N LEU A 172 -4.25 -6.34 1.32
CA LEU A 172 -4.51 -5.40 2.42
C LEU A 172 -4.64 -6.20 3.71
N GLY A 173 -3.92 -5.80 4.75
CA GLY A 173 -4.07 -6.32 6.11
C GLY A 173 -4.90 -5.35 6.94
N LEU A 174 -6.18 -5.64 7.13
CA LEU A 174 -7.08 -4.84 7.95
C LEU A 174 -6.94 -5.29 9.40
N HIS A 175 -6.65 -4.37 10.32
CA HIS A 175 -6.50 -4.67 11.74
C HIS A 175 -7.43 -3.80 12.58
N GLU A 176 -8.31 -4.40 13.37
CA GLU A 176 -9.18 -3.66 14.28
C GLU A 176 -8.33 -3.14 15.46
N SER A 177 -7.77 -1.96 15.32
CA SER A 177 -6.77 -1.44 16.24
C SER A 177 -6.62 0.08 16.14
N ALA A 178 -6.55 0.73 17.29
CA ALA A 178 -6.18 2.15 17.40
C ALA A 178 -4.67 2.39 17.49
N THR A 179 -3.85 1.34 17.49
CA THR A 179 -2.41 1.43 17.80
C THR A 179 -1.52 0.87 16.70
N VAL A 180 -2.05 0.08 15.77
CA VAL A 180 -1.37 -0.25 14.51
C VAL A 180 -1.29 1.02 13.67
N LEU A 181 -0.13 1.26 13.04
CA LEU A 181 0.05 2.36 12.11
C LEU A 181 -0.17 1.84 10.68
N PRO A 182 -0.70 2.67 9.77
CA PRO A 182 -0.68 2.35 8.35
C PRO A 182 0.77 2.14 7.89
N GLY A 183 1.02 1.11 7.09
CA GLY A 183 2.38 0.78 6.68
C GLY A 183 2.48 -0.43 5.76
N LEU A 184 3.69 -0.82 5.41
CA LEU A 184 3.97 -1.89 4.48
C LEU A 184 4.59 -3.06 5.25
N ALA A 185 3.95 -4.23 5.24
CA ALA A 185 4.47 -5.41 5.90
C ALA A 185 5.29 -6.27 4.94
N PHE A 186 6.51 -6.60 5.37
CA PHE A 186 7.43 -7.49 4.68
C PHE A 186 7.69 -8.73 5.53
N TYR A 187 7.80 -9.87 4.86
CA TYR A 187 7.92 -11.18 5.49
C TYR A 187 9.16 -11.94 5.00
N GLU A 188 9.78 -12.67 5.92
CA GLU A 188 10.88 -13.60 5.65
C GLU A 188 10.95 -14.67 6.75
N ASP A 189 11.47 -15.85 6.43
CA ASP A 189 11.76 -16.90 7.42
C ASP A 189 12.83 -16.48 8.46
N ASP A 190 13.93 -15.84 8.00
CA ASP A 190 14.98 -15.27 8.83
C ASP A 190 14.93 -13.73 8.80
N MET A 191 13.84 -13.15 9.33
CA MET A 191 13.74 -11.70 9.43
C MET A 191 14.77 -11.11 10.40
N ALA A 192 15.15 -11.86 11.44
CA ALA A 192 16.18 -11.45 12.39
C ALA A 192 17.53 -11.19 11.69
N GLY A 193 18.00 -12.12 10.87
CA GLY A 193 19.24 -11.96 10.09
C GLY A 193 19.16 -10.78 9.10
N ARG A 194 17.99 -10.53 8.49
CA ARG A 194 17.77 -9.34 7.65
C ARG A 194 17.87 -8.04 8.44
N ILE A 195 17.25 -7.98 9.62
CA ILE A 195 17.33 -6.81 10.50
C ILE A 195 18.79 -6.54 10.90
N GLU A 196 19.57 -7.57 11.23
CA GLU A 196 20.99 -7.41 11.54
C GLU A 196 21.80 -6.85 10.36
N ALA A 197 21.52 -7.29 9.13
CA ALA A 197 22.15 -6.75 7.93
C ALA A 197 21.76 -5.29 7.69
N LEU A 198 20.49 -4.95 7.84
CA LEU A 198 19.99 -3.57 7.70
C LEU A 198 20.66 -2.63 8.72
N LEU A 199 20.76 -3.04 9.99
CA LEU A 199 21.43 -2.27 11.04
C LEU A 199 22.93 -2.07 10.74
N ARG A 200 23.61 -3.11 10.25
CA ARG A 200 25.03 -3.04 9.86
C ARG A 200 25.28 -2.04 8.74
N ASP A 201 24.33 -1.93 7.81
CA ASP A 201 24.39 -1.01 6.67
C ASP A 201 23.82 0.38 7.02
N GLY A 202 23.52 0.63 8.29
CA GLY A 202 23.17 1.96 8.81
C GLY A 202 21.67 2.31 8.79
N HIS A 203 20.78 1.35 8.48
CA HIS A 203 19.34 1.60 8.53
C HIS A 203 18.84 1.62 9.98
N PRO A 204 18.05 2.64 10.40
CA PRO A 204 17.60 2.79 11.78
C PRO A 204 16.38 1.90 12.10
N VAL A 205 16.58 0.58 12.17
CA VAL A 205 15.51 -0.35 12.54
C VAL A 205 15.19 -0.22 14.04
N ARG A 206 13.93 0.06 14.37
CA ARG A 206 13.41 0.14 15.73
C ARG A 206 12.64 -1.13 16.06
N ARG A 207 12.58 -1.51 17.34
CA ARG A 207 11.65 -2.58 17.77
C ARG A 207 10.22 -2.03 17.81
N PRO A 208 9.20 -2.81 17.40
CA PRO A 208 7.82 -2.40 17.58
C PRO A 208 7.52 -2.11 19.05
N GLY A 209 6.79 -1.02 19.31
CA GLY A 209 6.32 -0.73 20.65
C GLY A 209 5.37 -1.83 21.14
N ARG A 210 5.30 -2.08 22.46
CA ARG A 210 4.38 -3.10 23.05
C ARG A 210 2.90 -2.93 22.67
N ARG A 211 2.51 -1.74 22.20
CA ARG A 211 1.15 -1.42 21.75
C ARG A 211 1.01 -1.38 20.22
N GLN A 212 2.11 -1.27 19.46
CA GLN A 212 2.12 -1.19 18.00
C GLN A 212 2.36 -2.58 17.40
N THR A 213 1.60 -3.56 17.84
CA THR A 213 1.91 -4.97 17.58
C THR A 213 1.13 -5.46 16.38
N LEU A 214 1.80 -5.58 15.25
CA LEU A 214 1.46 -6.61 14.28
C LEU A 214 2.04 -7.94 14.76
N ALA A 215 1.28 -9.02 14.60
CA ALA A 215 1.74 -10.35 14.97
C ALA A 215 3.10 -10.64 14.30
N HIS A 216 4.04 -11.22 15.05
CA HIS A 216 5.34 -11.66 14.53
C HIS A 216 6.23 -10.56 13.92
N CYS A 217 5.93 -9.29 14.20
CA CYS A 217 6.77 -8.17 13.80
C CYS A 217 7.98 -8.03 14.73
N LEU A 218 9.18 -8.10 14.16
CA LEU A 218 10.45 -8.01 14.88
C LEU A 218 11.06 -6.60 14.82
N GLY A 219 10.71 -5.82 13.78
CA GLY A 219 11.32 -4.52 13.50
C GLY A 219 10.41 -3.58 12.73
N MET A 220 10.68 -2.28 12.85
CA MET A 220 10.07 -1.22 12.08
C MET A 220 11.16 -0.31 11.53
N LEU A 221 11.08 -0.01 10.24
CA LEU A 221 11.87 1.03 9.59
C LEU A 221 10.90 2.14 9.14
N GLU A 222 11.40 3.37 9.08
CA GLU A 222 10.64 4.53 8.61
C GLU A 222 11.37 5.08 7.38
N ALA A 223 10.65 5.19 6.26
CA ALA A 223 11.17 5.83 5.06
C ALA A 223 11.28 7.35 5.25
N PRO A 224 12.09 8.07 4.45
CA PRO A 224 12.28 9.52 4.59
C PRO A 224 10.98 10.33 4.56
N GLU A 225 9.98 9.83 3.84
CA GLU A 225 8.65 10.44 3.73
C GLU A 225 7.65 10.00 4.80
N GLY A 226 8.09 9.18 5.77
CA GLY A 226 7.29 8.76 6.93
C GLY A 226 6.60 7.41 6.78
N THR A 227 6.72 6.74 5.62
CA THR A 227 6.15 5.39 5.42
C THR A 227 6.75 4.40 6.42
N VAL A 228 5.89 3.74 7.19
CA VAL A 228 6.28 2.67 8.10
C VAL A 228 6.45 1.36 7.34
N LEU A 229 7.60 0.70 7.53
CA LEU A 229 7.92 -0.61 6.97
C LEU A 229 8.04 -1.61 8.12
N TYR A 230 7.08 -2.52 8.22
CA TYR A 230 7.05 -3.59 9.20
C TYR A 230 7.86 -4.80 8.71
N LEU A 231 8.70 -5.34 9.60
CA LEU A 231 9.59 -6.46 9.33
C LEU A 231 9.13 -7.65 10.19
N CYS A 232 8.47 -8.62 9.55
CA CYS A 232 7.77 -9.71 10.20
C CYS A 232 8.32 -11.09 9.79
N ASP A 233 8.16 -12.08 10.66
CA ASP A 233 8.40 -13.48 10.28
C ASP A 233 7.18 -14.07 9.52
N GLU A 234 7.42 -14.96 8.54
CA GLU A 234 6.34 -15.67 7.81
C GLU A 234 5.45 -16.56 8.69
N ALA A 235 5.90 -16.90 9.90
CA ALA A 235 5.19 -17.76 10.84
C ALA A 235 3.79 -17.24 11.24
N GLY A 236 3.48 -15.97 11.01
CA GLY A 236 2.19 -15.37 11.39
C GLY A 236 0.97 -15.72 10.52
N TRP A 237 1.13 -16.50 9.47
CA TRP A 237 0.06 -16.84 8.52
C TRP A 237 -0.47 -18.26 8.61
N GLN A 238 0.12 -19.10 9.48
CA GLN A 238 -0.15 -20.54 9.52
C GLN A 238 -0.95 -20.99 10.76
N ASP A 239 -1.26 -20.08 11.69
CA ASP A 239 -1.98 -20.37 12.94
C ASP A 239 -3.43 -19.83 12.93
#